data_AF-A0A8T6G1N9-F1
#
_entry.id   AF-A0A8T6G1N9-F1
#
_cell.length_a   1.000
_cell.length_b   1.000
_cell.length_c   1.000
_cell.angle_alpha   90.00
_cell.angle_beta   90.00
_cell.angle_gamma   90.00
#
_symmetry.space_group_name_H-M   'P 1'
#
loop_
_entity.id
_entity.type
_entity.pdbx_description
1 polymer ?
#
loop_
_entity_poly.entity_id
_entity_poly.type
_entity_poly.pdbx_seq_one_letter_code
_entity_poly.pdbx_strand_id
1 'polypeptide(L)'
;MATSSKTAFPFSLSETFRGGRRTYWSAGPPLLLVVVSSVVAIGILLPLAYLLLRAAGAGDDLWRLLLRPRSAVILFNSVALASAVTLSTIVIAVPLAWLVVRSDLPLRRLWTGLLIVPLAVPSYVGGFVLIGALGPRGMLQRLLEPLGVERLPEIYGFPGAWLALTLFT
;
A
#
# COMPACT_ATOMS: atom_id res chain seq x y z
N MET A 1 -1.91 -57.44 -47.66
CA MET A 1 -2.99 -56.63 -48.24
C MET A 1 -3.58 -55.81 -47.11
N ALA A 2 -3.46 -54.48 -47.22
CA ALA A 2 -3.70 -53.53 -46.14
C ALA A 2 -5.20 -53.28 -45.92
N THR A 3 -5.62 -53.07 -44.68
CA THR A 3 -6.69 -52.12 -44.35
C THR A 3 -6.59 -51.70 -42.88
N SER A 4 -6.06 -50.48 -42.71
CA SER A 4 -6.18 -49.64 -41.53
C SER A 4 -7.64 -49.19 -41.38
N SER A 5 -8.25 -49.43 -40.23
CA SER A 5 -9.53 -48.83 -39.85
C SER A 5 -9.31 -47.96 -38.62
N LYS A 6 -9.07 -46.68 -38.90
CA LYS A 6 -9.05 -45.59 -37.93
C LYS A 6 -10.41 -45.52 -37.25
N THR A 7 -10.47 -45.82 -35.97
CA THR A 7 -11.59 -45.45 -35.11
C THR A 7 -11.68 -43.93 -35.05
N ALA A 8 -12.67 -43.38 -35.77
CA ALA A 8 -13.00 -41.98 -35.77
C ALA A 8 -13.56 -41.58 -34.40
N PHE A 9 -12.78 -40.81 -33.63
CA PHE A 9 -13.34 -39.99 -32.57
C PHE A 9 -14.19 -38.89 -33.24
N PRO A 10 -15.49 -38.74 -32.89
CA PRO A 10 -16.38 -37.76 -33.54
C PRO A 10 -16.13 -36.32 -33.06
N PHE A 11 -15.05 -36.07 -32.30
CA PHE A 11 -14.75 -34.76 -31.72
C PHE A 11 -13.52 -34.12 -32.40
N SER A 12 -13.80 -33.31 -33.42
CA SER A 12 -12.83 -32.45 -34.11
C SER A 12 -12.37 -31.33 -33.17
N LEU A 13 -11.26 -31.53 -32.45
CA LEU A 13 -10.62 -30.51 -31.59
C LEU A 13 -10.20 -29.22 -32.34
N SER A 14 -10.26 -29.22 -33.67
CA SER A 14 -9.96 -28.04 -34.49
C SER A 14 -11.10 -27.02 -34.59
N GLU A 15 -12.33 -27.37 -34.20
CA GLU A 15 -13.47 -26.44 -34.31
C GLU A 15 -13.71 -25.61 -33.04
N THR A 16 -13.32 -26.13 -31.86
CA THR A 16 -13.55 -25.42 -30.58
C THR A 16 -12.61 -24.23 -30.38
N PHE A 17 -11.46 -24.20 -31.06
CA PHE A 17 -10.48 -23.10 -31.00
C PHE A 17 -10.55 -22.15 -32.20
N ARG A 18 -11.67 -22.14 -32.95
CA ARG A 18 -12.02 -21.06 -33.90
C ARG A 18 -12.85 -19.95 -33.25
N GLY A 19 -12.73 -19.77 -31.93
CA GLY A 19 -13.22 -18.61 -31.21
C GLY A 19 -12.39 -17.38 -31.62
N GLY A 20 -12.93 -16.60 -32.54
CA GLY A 20 -12.28 -15.43 -33.12
C GLY A 20 -11.67 -14.52 -32.07
N ARG A 21 -10.43 -14.09 -32.32
CA ARG A 21 -9.80 -12.96 -31.64
C ARG A 21 -10.64 -11.72 -31.98
N ARG A 22 -11.75 -11.51 -31.26
CA ARG A 22 -12.51 -10.27 -31.35
C ARG A 22 -11.61 -9.18 -30.79
N THR A 23 -10.97 -8.48 -31.71
CA THR A 23 -10.29 -7.22 -31.47
C THR A 23 -11.31 -6.20 -30.98
N TYR A 24 -11.45 -6.06 -29.66
CA TYR A 24 -12.22 -4.98 -29.01
C TYR A 24 -11.55 -3.60 -29.14
N TRP A 25 -10.60 -3.43 -30.06
CA TRP A 25 -9.71 -2.28 -30.16
C TRP A 25 -10.15 -1.19 -31.14
N SER A 26 -11.32 -1.32 -31.78
CA SER A 26 -11.71 -0.43 -32.89
C SER A 26 -12.98 0.41 -32.65
N ALA A 27 -13.65 0.30 -31.51
CA ALA A 27 -14.72 1.23 -31.14
C ALA A 27 -14.22 2.12 -30.00
N GLY A 28 -14.16 3.43 -30.22
CA GLY A 28 -13.85 4.39 -29.16
C GLY A 28 -14.82 4.23 -27.98
N PRO A 29 -14.41 4.55 -26.75
CA PRO A 29 -15.29 4.45 -25.59
C PRO A 29 -16.57 5.25 -25.84
N PRO A 30 -17.75 4.75 -25.42
CA PRO A 30 -19.01 5.48 -25.57
C PRO A 30 -18.89 6.86 -24.91
N LEU A 31 -19.44 7.88 -25.57
CA LEU A 31 -19.34 9.29 -25.17
C LEU A 31 -19.67 9.51 -23.69
N LEU A 32 -20.66 8.78 -23.16
CA LEU A 32 -21.05 8.83 -21.76
C LEU A 32 -19.89 8.49 -20.80
N LEU A 33 -19.10 7.46 -21.09
CA LEU A 33 -17.97 7.09 -20.24
C LEU A 33 -16.86 8.15 -20.30
N VAL A 34 -16.62 8.72 -21.49
CA VAL A 34 -15.67 9.82 -21.64
C VAL A 34 -16.13 11.01 -20.81
N VAL A 35 -17.38 11.46 -20.95
CA VAL A 35 -17.94 12.59 -20.21
C VAL A 35 -17.88 12.36 -18.69
N VAL A 36 -18.33 11.20 -18.21
CA VAL A 36 -18.30 10.88 -16.77
C VAL A 36 -16.85 10.85 -16.25
N SER A 37 -15.94 10.20 -16.96
CA SER A 37 -14.52 10.15 -16.57
C SER A 37 -13.87 11.54 -16.59
N SER A 38 -14.20 12.39 -17.55
CA SER A 38 -13.72 13.76 -17.63
C SER A 38 -14.24 14.62 -16.48
N VAL A 39 -15.52 14.51 -16.12
CA VAL A 39 -16.08 15.23 -14.96
C VAL A 39 -15.38 14.82 -13.67
N VAL A 40 -15.15 13.52 -13.46
CA VAL A 40 -14.41 13.03 -12.28
C VAL A 40 -12.96 13.52 -12.29
N ALA A 41 -12.28 13.42 -13.43
CA ALA A 41 -10.90 13.89 -13.57
C ALA A 41 -10.77 15.39 -13.31
N ILE A 42 -11.69 16.20 -13.86
CA ILE A 42 -11.74 17.65 -13.60
C ILE A 42 -11.99 17.91 -12.12
N GLY A 43 -12.94 17.19 -11.49
CA GLY A 43 -13.21 17.34 -10.06
C GLY A 43 -12.00 17.08 -9.17
N ILE A 44 -11.19 16.05 -9.49
CA ILE A 44 -9.95 15.73 -8.77
C ILE A 44 -8.84 16.76 -9.05
N LEU A 45 -8.75 17.25 -10.29
CA LEU A 45 -7.73 18.22 -10.70
C LEU A 45 -8.01 19.64 -10.20
N LEU A 46 -9.27 20.00 -9.95
CA LEU A 46 -9.67 21.35 -9.55
C LEU A 46 -8.94 21.85 -8.28
N PRO A 47 -8.89 21.12 -7.15
CA PRO A 47 -8.15 21.59 -5.97
C PRO A 47 -6.64 21.68 -6.22
N LEU A 48 -6.06 20.80 -7.04
CA LEU A 48 -4.64 20.86 -7.43
C LEU A 48 -4.37 22.10 -8.29
N ALA A 49 -5.20 22.37 -9.28
CA ALA A 49 -5.10 23.55 -10.12
C ALA A 49 -5.25 24.84 -9.29
N TYR A 50 -6.21 24.87 -8.38
CA TYR A 50 -6.38 25.99 -7.44
C TYR A 50 -5.11 26.19 -6.58
N LEU A 51 -4.54 25.11 -6.04
CA LEU A 51 -3.31 25.18 -5.25
C LEU A 51 -2.14 25.74 -6.07
N LEU A 52 -1.98 25.32 -7.33
CA LEU A 52 -0.94 25.80 -8.22
C LEU A 52 -1.12 27.28 -8.56
N LEU A 53 -2.35 27.71 -8.87
CA LEU A 53 -2.66 29.13 -9.09
C LEU A 53 -2.38 29.96 -7.84
N ARG A 54 -2.75 29.45 -6.66
CA ARG A 54 -2.48 30.11 -5.37
C ARG A 54 -0.98 30.20 -5.08
N ALA A 55 -0.22 29.17 -5.38
CA ALA A 55 1.23 29.15 -5.20
C ALA A 55 1.93 30.09 -6.20
N ALA A 56 1.49 30.12 -7.47
CA ALA A 56 2.04 31.01 -8.48
C ALA A 56 1.81 32.50 -8.15
N GLY A 57 0.65 32.83 -7.56
CA GLY A 57 0.34 34.18 -7.10
C GLY A 57 1.03 34.61 -5.79
N ALA A 58 1.74 33.71 -5.10
CA ALA A 58 2.35 33.99 -3.80
C ALA A 58 3.73 34.67 -3.87
N GLY A 59 4.39 34.69 -5.04
CA GLY A 59 5.66 35.40 -5.24
C GLY A 59 6.73 35.08 -4.19
N ASP A 60 7.33 36.12 -3.61
CA ASP A 60 8.40 36.02 -2.60
C ASP A 60 7.98 35.31 -1.31
N ASP A 61 6.68 35.34 -0.96
CA ASP A 61 6.18 34.71 0.26
C ASP A 61 6.24 33.19 0.18
N LEU A 62 6.11 32.60 -1.01
CA LEU A 62 6.30 31.18 -1.23
C LEU A 62 7.74 30.77 -0.89
N TRP A 63 8.71 31.52 -1.39
CA TRP A 63 10.12 31.23 -1.19
C TRP A 63 10.52 31.39 0.29
N ARG A 64 10.00 32.43 0.95
CA ARG A 64 10.16 32.63 2.40
C ARG A 64 9.53 31.52 3.23
N LEU A 65 8.42 30.93 2.78
CA LEU A 65 7.78 29.80 3.46
C LEU A 65 8.59 28.51 3.28
N LEU A 66 9.06 28.23 2.07
CA LEU A 66 9.83 27.02 1.74
C LEU A 66 11.21 27.03 2.38
N LEU A 67 11.90 28.17 2.39
CA LEU A 67 13.24 28.33 2.96
C LEU A 67 13.26 28.52 4.48
N ARG A 68 12.10 28.52 5.16
CA ARG A 68 12.09 28.51 6.62
C ARG A 68 12.78 27.25 7.13
N PRO A 69 13.69 27.36 8.11
CA PRO A 69 14.38 26.19 8.69
C PRO A 69 13.40 25.09 9.13
N ARG A 70 12.24 25.49 9.68
CA ARG A 70 11.19 24.55 10.09
C ARG A 70 10.60 23.74 8.93
N SER A 71 10.37 24.36 7.77
CA SER A 71 9.80 23.69 6.59
C SER A 71 10.79 22.66 6.05
N ALA A 72 12.07 23.01 6.00
CA ALA A 72 13.14 22.09 5.59
C ALA A 72 13.26 20.89 6.55
N VAL A 73 13.19 21.12 7.86
CA VAL A 73 13.21 20.03 8.87
C VAL A 73 12.01 19.10 8.71
N ILE A 74 10.81 19.64 8.50
CA ILE A 74 9.61 18.82 8.29
C ILE A 74 9.76 17.99 7.02
N LEU A 75 10.17 18.60 5.91
CA LEU A 75 10.36 17.91 4.64
C LEU A 75 11.39 16.78 4.75
N PHE A 76 12.54 17.07 5.38
CA PHE A 76 13.58 16.07 5.61
C PHE A 76 13.07 14.92 6.48
N ASN A 77 12.39 15.21 7.58
CA ASN A 77 11.82 14.18 8.46
C ASN A 77 10.80 13.31 7.71
N SER A 78 9.94 13.90 6.88
CA SER A 78 8.96 13.16 6.08
C SER A 78 9.64 12.24 5.05
N VAL A 79 10.63 12.74 4.31
CA VAL A 79 11.38 11.93 3.33
C VAL A 79 12.18 10.83 4.01
N ALA A 80 12.86 11.14 5.10
CA ALA A 80 13.62 10.16 5.89
C ALA A 80 12.70 9.07 6.44
N LEU A 81 11.55 9.44 6.98
CA LEU A 81 10.57 8.50 7.52
C LEU A 81 9.99 7.62 6.41
N ALA A 82 9.55 8.20 5.30
CA ALA A 82 9.01 7.45 4.16
C ALA A 82 10.03 6.45 3.60
N SER A 83 11.30 6.85 3.51
CA SER A 83 12.39 5.98 3.05
C SER A 83 12.64 4.84 4.03
N ALA A 84 12.73 5.15 5.33
CA ALA A 84 12.95 4.16 6.38
C ALA A 84 11.81 3.14 6.46
N VAL A 85 10.56 3.58 6.37
CA VAL A 85 9.38 2.71 6.34
C VAL A 85 9.42 1.82 5.11
N THR A 86 9.63 2.40 3.92
CA THR A 86 9.63 1.65 2.66
C THR A 86 10.69 0.55 2.67
N LEU A 87 11.91 0.86 3.11
CA LEU A 87 13.00 -0.12 3.21
C LEU A 87 12.66 -1.22 4.21
N SER A 88 12.19 -0.87 5.42
CA SER A 88 11.79 -1.86 6.43
C SER A 88 10.64 -2.75 5.96
N THR A 89 9.61 -2.17 5.35
CA THR A 89 8.47 -2.92 4.82
C THR A 89 8.91 -3.86 3.71
N ILE A 90 9.80 -3.47 2.80
CA ILE A 90 10.35 -4.39 1.79
C ILE A 90 11.08 -5.55 2.45
N VAL A 91 11.96 -5.26 3.42
CA VAL A 91 12.74 -6.28 4.13
C VAL A 91 11.87 -7.27 4.89
N ILE A 92 10.71 -6.84 5.41
CA ILE A 92 9.80 -7.69 6.20
C ILE A 92 8.76 -8.38 5.30
N ALA A 93 8.06 -7.62 4.46
CA ALA A 93 6.93 -8.08 3.67
C ALA A 93 7.34 -9.01 2.53
N VAL A 94 8.49 -8.78 1.88
CA VAL A 94 8.93 -9.63 0.75
C VAL A 94 9.24 -11.06 1.22
N PRO A 95 10.02 -11.29 2.29
CA PRO A 95 10.22 -12.63 2.84
C PRO A 95 8.92 -13.27 3.30
N LEU A 96 8.05 -12.53 4.00
CA LEU A 96 6.74 -13.04 4.44
C LEU A 96 5.86 -13.48 3.26
N ALA A 97 5.78 -12.65 2.22
CA ALA A 97 5.04 -12.96 1.00
C ALA A 97 5.62 -14.20 0.30
N TRP A 98 6.95 -14.30 0.21
CA TRP A 98 7.61 -15.47 -0.35
C TRP A 98 7.29 -16.73 0.47
N LEU A 99 7.34 -16.64 1.80
CA LEU A 99 7.10 -17.77 2.70
C LEU A 99 5.65 -18.27 2.59
N VAL A 100 4.67 -17.36 2.51
CA VAL A 100 3.25 -17.72 2.37
C VAL A 100 2.90 -18.26 0.98
N VAL A 101 3.55 -17.76 -0.08
CA VAL A 101 3.22 -18.14 -1.47
C VAL A 101 4.03 -19.35 -1.97
N ARG A 102 5.29 -19.49 -1.55
CA ARG A 102 6.22 -20.49 -2.08
C ARG A 102 6.54 -21.64 -1.13
N SER A 103 6.18 -21.56 0.15
CA SER A 103 6.42 -22.65 1.11
C SER A 103 5.12 -23.39 1.47
N ASP A 104 5.25 -24.68 1.83
CA ASP A 104 4.13 -25.51 2.28
C ASP A 104 3.80 -25.24 3.76
N LEU A 105 3.42 -24.01 4.08
CA LEU A 105 3.05 -23.64 5.45
C LEU A 105 1.74 -24.35 5.87
N PRO A 106 1.70 -24.94 7.08
CA PRO A 106 0.44 -25.36 7.68
C PRO A 106 -0.44 -24.12 7.90
N LEU A 107 -1.74 -24.25 7.62
CA LEU A 107 -2.74 -23.18 7.77
C LEU A 107 -2.46 -21.92 6.94
N ARG A 108 -1.97 -22.03 5.70
CA ARG A 108 -1.72 -20.87 4.81
C ARG A 108 -2.80 -19.79 4.81
N ARG A 109 -4.09 -20.18 4.86
CA ARG A 109 -5.24 -19.24 4.90
C ARG A 109 -5.24 -18.37 6.15
N LEU A 110 -4.83 -18.90 7.30
CA LEU A 110 -4.70 -18.14 8.53
C LEU A 110 -3.59 -17.10 8.41
N TRP A 111 -2.42 -17.50 7.90
CA TRP A 111 -1.28 -16.58 7.67
C TRP A 111 -1.65 -15.45 6.70
N THR A 112 -2.28 -15.79 5.58
CA THR A 112 -2.77 -14.78 4.63
C THR A 112 -3.76 -13.83 5.29
N GLY A 113 -4.70 -14.35 6.09
CA GLY A 113 -5.65 -13.52 6.83
C GLY A 113 -4.94 -12.58 7.82
N LEU A 114 -4.02 -13.11 8.63
CA LEU A 114 -3.30 -12.36 9.66
C LEU A 114 -2.48 -11.22 9.07
N LEU A 115 -1.85 -11.43 7.91
CA LEU A 115 -1.09 -10.39 7.21
C LEU A 115 -1.96 -9.27 6.64
N ILE A 116 -3.25 -9.53 6.40
CA ILE A 116 -4.20 -8.52 5.91
C ILE A 116 -4.85 -7.74 7.07
N VAL A 117 -4.90 -8.32 8.28
CA VAL A 117 -5.54 -7.69 9.46
C VAL A 117 -5.09 -6.23 9.68
N PRO A 118 -3.78 -5.89 9.65
CA PRO A 118 -3.34 -4.52 9.88
C PRO A 118 -3.92 -3.52 8.87
N LEU A 119 -4.11 -3.93 7.61
CA LEU A 119 -4.67 -3.09 6.55
C LEU A 119 -6.16 -2.78 6.76
N ALA A 120 -6.87 -3.62 7.51
CA ALA A 120 -8.27 -3.37 7.86
C ALA A 120 -8.42 -2.42 9.07
N VAL A 121 -7.36 -2.26 9.87
CA VAL A 121 -7.36 -1.38 11.05
C VAL A 121 -7.16 0.08 10.58
N PRO A 122 -8.05 1.02 10.97
CA PRO A 122 -7.81 2.43 10.70
C PRO A 122 -6.49 2.91 11.30
N SER A 123 -5.72 3.71 10.56
CA SER A 123 -4.36 4.12 10.95
C SER A 123 -4.28 4.77 12.35
N TYR A 124 -5.27 5.58 12.71
CA TYR A 124 -5.37 6.18 14.04
C TYR A 124 -5.52 5.15 15.17
N VAL A 125 -6.34 4.12 14.94
CA VAL A 125 -6.52 3.03 15.91
C VAL A 125 -5.21 2.27 16.09
N GLY A 126 -4.48 2.00 14.99
CA GLY A 126 -3.16 1.38 15.05
C GLY A 126 -2.15 2.17 15.89
N GLY A 127 -2.12 3.49 15.72
CA GLY A 127 -1.28 4.39 16.53
C GLY A 127 -1.62 4.32 18.02
N PHE A 128 -2.90 4.27 18.37
CA PHE A 128 -3.34 4.13 19.76
C PHE A 128 -3.03 2.78 20.39
N VAL A 129 -3.17 1.69 19.63
CA VAL A 129 -2.76 0.37 20.08
C VAL A 129 -1.25 0.36 20.38
N LEU A 130 -0.44 0.96 19.51
CA LEU A 130 1.00 1.08 19.74
C LEU A 130 1.36 1.92 20.96
N ILE A 131 0.71 3.08 21.16
CA ILE A 131 0.93 3.90 22.35
C ILE A 131 0.45 3.16 23.61
N GLY A 132 -0.68 2.46 23.56
CA GLY A 132 -1.19 1.65 24.66
C GLY A 132 -0.29 0.45 24.99
N ALA A 133 0.39 -0.12 23.98
CA ALA A 133 1.29 -1.25 24.15
C ALA A 133 2.69 -0.83 24.59
N LEU A 134 3.31 0.12 23.89
CA LEU A 134 4.73 0.50 24.00
C LEU A 134 4.95 1.86 24.68
N GLY A 135 3.88 2.58 25.05
CA GLY A 135 3.98 3.87 25.73
C GLY A 135 4.67 3.78 27.10
N PRO A 136 5.09 4.92 27.67
CA PRO A 136 5.71 4.98 29.00
C PRO A 136 4.85 4.45 30.15
N ARG A 137 3.55 4.24 29.95
CA ARG A 137 2.62 3.59 30.89
C ARG A 137 1.84 2.44 30.23
N GLY A 138 2.35 1.97 29.09
CA GLY A 138 1.74 0.94 28.27
C GLY A 138 1.90 -0.45 28.87
N MET A 139 1.27 -1.44 28.22
CA MET A 139 1.27 -2.82 28.68
C MET A 139 2.69 -3.38 28.82
N LEU A 140 3.59 -3.08 27.88
CA LEU A 140 4.97 -3.56 27.91
C LEU A 140 5.75 -2.98 29.10
N GLN A 141 5.60 -1.67 29.39
CA GLN A 141 6.24 -1.05 30.56
C GLN A 141 5.87 -1.78 31.84
N ARG A 142 4.58 -2.07 32.06
CA ARG A 142 4.08 -2.74 33.27
C ARG A 142 4.60 -4.16 33.42
N LEU A 143 4.83 -4.86 32.31
CA LEU A 143 5.39 -6.20 32.31
C LEU A 143 6.89 -6.23 32.62
N LEU A 144 7.63 -5.17 32.25
CA LEU A 144 9.07 -5.06 32.46
C LEU A 144 9.46 -4.35 33.77
N GLU A 145 8.54 -3.62 34.39
CA GLU A 145 8.70 -3.02 35.71
C GLU A 145 9.19 -4.02 36.78
N PRO A 146 8.64 -5.25 36.93
CA PRO A 146 9.16 -6.24 37.87
C PRO A 146 10.57 -6.76 37.53
N LEU A 147 11.08 -6.52 36.32
CA LEU A 147 12.43 -6.87 35.89
C LEU A 147 13.43 -5.72 36.10
N GLY A 148 13.02 -4.62 36.74
CA GLY A 148 13.87 -3.47 37.05
C GLY A 148 14.00 -2.44 35.94
N VAL A 149 13.11 -2.46 34.93
CA VAL A 149 13.11 -1.46 33.85
C VAL A 149 12.29 -0.24 34.26
N GLU A 150 12.98 0.84 34.63
CA GLU A 150 12.35 2.06 35.15
C GLU A 150 11.60 2.87 34.08
N ARG A 151 12.09 2.89 32.84
CA ARG A 151 11.43 3.61 31.74
C ARG A 151 11.85 3.07 30.36
N LEU A 152 10.87 2.67 29.57
CA LEU A 152 11.07 2.35 28.15
C LEU A 152 11.40 3.59 27.32
N PRO A 153 12.12 3.43 26.19
CA PRO A 153 12.40 4.52 25.26
C PRO A 153 11.13 5.26 24.83
N GLU A 154 11.24 6.57 24.60
CA GLU A 154 10.10 7.35 24.14
C GLU A 154 9.66 6.91 22.74
N ILE A 155 8.40 6.48 22.64
CA ILE A 155 7.74 6.12 21.37
C ILE A 155 7.33 7.39 20.59
N TYR A 156 7.32 8.56 21.20
CA TYR A 156 6.98 9.79 20.50
C TYR A 156 8.11 10.24 19.57
N GLY A 157 7.76 10.69 18.36
CA GLY A 157 8.72 11.15 17.37
C GLY A 157 9.05 10.11 16.31
N PHE A 158 10.26 10.19 15.76
CA PHE A 158 10.66 9.40 14.59
C PHE A 158 10.59 7.87 14.83
N PRO A 159 11.12 7.30 15.93
CA PRO A 159 11.16 5.85 16.11
C PRO A 159 9.76 5.22 16.18
N GLY A 160 8.84 5.82 16.95
CA GLY A 160 7.49 5.28 17.03
C GLY A 160 6.67 5.51 15.78
N ALA A 161 6.85 6.64 15.07
CA ALA A 161 6.21 6.84 13.78
C ALA A 161 6.70 5.81 12.75
N TRP A 162 8.00 5.52 12.72
CA TRP A 162 8.61 4.52 11.84
C TRP A 162 8.08 3.12 12.13
N LEU A 163 8.04 2.72 13.41
CA LEU A 163 7.49 1.43 13.82
C LEU A 163 6.00 1.33 13.50
N ALA A 164 5.21 2.38 13.78
CA ALA A 164 3.79 2.40 13.50
C ALA A 164 3.51 2.23 12.01
N LEU A 165 4.16 3.01 11.16
CA LEU A 165 3.94 2.94 9.72
C LEU A 165 4.43 1.61 9.16
N THR A 166 5.58 1.08 9.61
CA THR A 166 6.10 -0.22 9.13
C THR A 166 5.16 -1.39 9.45
N LEU A 167 4.47 -1.34 10.59
CA LEU A 167 3.56 -2.42 11.02
C LEU A 167 2.16 -2.33 10.40
N PHE A 168 1.72 -1.12 10.00
CA PHE A 168 0.38 -0.85 9.48
C PHE A 168 0.37 -0.50 7.98
N THR A 169 1.50 -0.61 7.28
CA THR A 169 1.66 -0.43 5.82
C THR A 169 2.08 -1.74 5.16
#